data_AF-A0A151SQ18-F1
#
_entry.id   AF-A0A151SQ18-F1
#
_cell.length_a   1.000
_cell.length_b   1.000
_cell.length_c   1.000
_cell.angle_alpha   90.00
_cell.angle_beta   90.00
_cell.angle_gamma   90.00
#
_symmetry.space_group_name_H-M   'P 1'
#
loop_
_entity.id
_entity.type
_entity.pdbx_description
1 polymer ?
#
loop_
_entity_poly.entity_id
_entity_poly.type
_entity_poly.pdbx_seq_one_letter_code
_entity_poly.pdbx_strand_id
1 'polypeptide(L)'
;RLSKFMLDNNFVRGKVDNTLFVKIFGNHLMLVQVYVDDIVFCAINPSLCQEFAETMQNEFEMSMMEELTFLLGLQIKQLKNGFFISQSKYCNELLKKFGIESFKEVVTSILTSCSLNLDEKGTIIDASKYRGIIVMESLPPWLMMV
;
A
#
# COMPACT_ATOMS: atom_id res chain seq x y z
N ARG A 1 13.34 10.62 -14.71
CA ARG A 1 13.33 10.01 -16.06
C ARG A 1 12.03 9.25 -16.29
N LEU A 2 11.72 8.24 -15.47
CA LEU A 2 10.48 7.46 -15.53
C LEU A 2 9.21 8.32 -15.57
N SER A 3 9.06 9.31 -14.68
CA SER A 3 7.85 10.14 -14.66
C SER A 3 7.64 10.93 -15.96
N LYS A 4 8.73 11.34 -16.63
CA LYS A 4 8.63 12.02 -17.93
C LYS A 4 8.17 11.04 -19.01
N PHE A 5 8.76 9.85 -19.02
CA PHE A 5 8.34 8.75 -19.90
C PHE A 5 6.86 8.42 -19.75
N MET A 6 6.34 8.33 -18.52
CA MET A 6 4.91 8.09 -18.28
C MET A 6 4.04 9.20 -18.90
N LEU A 7 4.40 10.46 -18.68
CA LEU A 7 3.65 11.60 -19.22
C LEU A 7 3.71 11.62 -20.76
N ASP A 8 4.88 11.36 -21.35
CA ASP A 8 5.06 11.27 -22.80
C ASP A 8 4.26 10.09 -23.41
N ASN A 9 4.01 9.04 -22.62
CA ASN A 9 3.19 7.89 -22.98
C ASN A 9 1.70 8.04 -22.62
N ASN A 10 1.19 9.26 -22.46
CA ASN A 10 -0.21 9.56 -22.18
C ASN A 10 -0.73 9.04 -20.82
N PHE A 11 0.14 8.81 -19.84
CA PHE A 11 -0.31 8.64 -18.47
C PHE A 11 -0.60 9.99 -17.83
N VAL A 12 -1.65 10.04 -17.01
CA VAL A 12 -2.00 11.19 -16.19
C VAL A 12 -1.57 10.91 -14.75
N ARG A 13 -0.92 11.87 -14.10
CA ARG A 13 -0.55 11.75 -12.69
C ARG A 13 -1.79 11.87 -11.80
N GLY A 14 -1.85 11.07 -10.75
CA GLY A 14 -2.88 11.13 -9.73
C GLY A 14 -2.98 12.52 -9.10
N LYS A 15 -4.21 12.97 -8.82
CA LYS A 15 -4.45 14.30 -8.25
C LYS A 15 -4.09 14.39 -6.77
N VAL A 16 -4.28 13.29 -6.04
CA VAL A 16 -4.03 13.18 -4.60
C VAL A 16 -2.65 12.57 -4.33
N ASP A 17 -2.26 11.60 -5.13
CA ASP A 17 -0.99 10.88 -5.02
C ASP A 17 -0.17 11.08 -6.30
N ASN A 18 1.03 11.65 -6.15
CA ASN A 18 1.92 11.98 -7.26
C ASN A 18 2.70 10.77 -7.80
N THR A 19 2.71 9.67 -7.07
CA THR A 19 3.34 8.40 -7.50
C THR A 19 2.41 7.53 -8.32
N LEU A 20 1.11 7.81 -8.24
CA LEU A 20 0.10 7.14 -9.02
C LEU A 20 0.05 7.74 -10.41
N PHE A 21 0.11 6.88 -11.41
CA PHE A 21 -0.11 7.19 -12.82
C PHE A 21 -1.29 6.37 -13.32
N VAL A 22 -2.19 7.04 -14.03
CA VAL A 22 -3.42 6.46 -14.55
C VAL A 22 -3.44 6.65 -16.05
N LYS A 23 -3.68 5.58 -16.79
CA LYS A 23 -3.89 5.63 -18.24
C LYS A 23 -5.20 4.96 -18.60
N ILE A 24 -6.00 5.66 -19.39
CA ILE A 24 -7.30 5.20 -19.86
C ILE A 24 -7.18 4.98 -21.37
N PHE A 25 -7.38 3.74 -21.80
CA PHE A 25 -7.42 3.34 -23.20
C PHE A 25 -8.84 2.90 -23.56
N GLY A 26 -9.67 3.85 -24.02
CA GLY A 26 -11.10 3.58 -24.23
C GLY A 26 -11.77 3.13 -22.93
N ASN A 27 -12.24 1.88 -22.87
CA ASN A 27 -12.83 1.28 -21.67
C ASN A 27 -11.83 0.53 -20.77
N HIS A 28 -10.54 0.49 -21.13
CA HIS A 28 -9.52 -0.18 -20.34
C HIS A 28 -8.78 0.82 -19.45
N LEU A 29 -8.64 0.45 -18.18
CA LEU A 29 -7.90 1.20 -17.18
C LEU A 29 -6.56 0.51 -16.93
N MET A 30 -5.51 1.31 -16.86
CA MET A 30 -4.21 0.92 -16.37
C MET A 30 -3.78 1.86 -15.23
N LEU A 31 -3.33 1.27 -14.13
CA LEU A 31 -2.82 1.96 -12.96
C LEU A 31 -1.36 1.57 -12.78
N VAL A 32 -0.53 2.55 -12.45
CA VAL A 32 0.89 2.36 -12.16
C VAL A 32 1.25 3.20 -10.95
N GLN A 33 1.69 2.55 -9.89
CA GLN A 33 2.23 3.17 -8.69
C GLN A 33 3.75 3.02 -8.72
N VAL A 34 4.47 4.13 -8.53
CA VAL A 34 5.93 4.11 -8.42
C VAL A 34 6.35 4.22 -6.97
N TYR A 35 7.18 3.31 -6.49
CA TYR A 35 7.65 3.32 -5.11
C TYR A 35 9.16 3.14 -5.04
N VAL A 36 9.90 4.25 -4.92
CA VAL A 36 11.38 4.30 -4.85
C VAL A 36 12.05 3.46 -5.95
N ASP A 37 12.35 2.19 -5.67
CA ASP A 37 13.03 1.26 -6.57
C ASP A 37 12.07 0.27 -7.28
N ASP A 38 10.82 0.18 -6.81
CA ASP A 38 9.82 -0.76 -7.31
C ASP A 38 8.70 -0.04 -8.08
N ILE A 39 8.15 -0.70 -9.09
CA ILE A 39 6.94 -0.25 -9.78
C ILE A 39 5.88 -1.32 -9.65
N VAL A 40 4.68 -0.88 -9.30
CA VAL A 40 3.53 -1.75 -9.18
C VAL A 40 2.49 -1.29 -10.17
N PHE A 41 2.07 -2.16 -11.06
CA PHE A 41 1.09 -1.80 -12.08
C PHE A 41 0.02 -2.87 -12.21
N CYS A 42 -1.17 -2.44 -12.62
CA CYS A 42 -2.25 -3.34 -12.99
C CYS A 42 -3.04 -2.76 -14.16
N ALA A 43 -3.57 -3.65 -14.99
CA ALA A 43 -4.51 -3.30 -16.04
C ALA A 43 -5.65 -4.32 -16.05
N ILE A 44 -6.81 -3.88 -16.53
CA ILE A 44 -7.97 -4.78 -16.71
C ILE A 44 -7.67 -5.87 -17.75
N ASN A 45 -6.88 -5.52 -18.78
CA ASN A 45 -6.48 -6.44 -19.83
C ASN A 45 -5.06 -6.97 -19.54
N PRO A 46 -4.86 -8.30 -19.39
CA PRO A 46 -3.54 -8.87 -19.16
C PRO A 46 -2.54 -8.58 -20.29
N SER A 47 -2.99 -8.44 -21.54
CA SER A 47 -2.12 -8.07 -22.66
C SER A 47 -1.48 -6.69 -22.47
N LEU A 48 -2.20 -5.74 -21.86
CA LEU A 48 -1.65 -4.41 -21.56
C LEU A 48 -0.58 -4.47 -20.46
N CYS A 49 -0.76 -5.36 -19.47
CA CYS A 49 0.27 -5.59 -18.45
C CYS A 49 1.55 -6.14 -19.08
N GLN A 50 1.43 -7.08 -20.02
CA GLN A 50 2.59 -7.67 -20.69
C GLN A 50 3.33 -6.66 -21.57
N GLU A 51 2.61 -5.91 -22.42
CA GLU A 51 3.19 -4.88 -23.28
C GLU A 51 3.91 -3.81 -22.46
N PHE A 52 3.31 -3.40 -21.34
CA PHE A 52 3.92 -2.43 -20.44
C PHE A 52 5.17 -3.00 -19.75
N ALA A 53 5.14 -4.25 -19.32
CA ALA A 53 6.28 -4.90 -18.69
C ALA A 53 7.47 -4.99 -19.65
N GLU A 54 7.23 -5.41 -20.90
CA GLU A 54 8.25 -5.46 -21.95
C GLU A 54 8.82 -4.06 -22.23
N THR A 55 7.95 -3.05 -22.27
CA THR A 55 8.37 -1.65 -22.45
C THR A 55 9.28 -1.18 -21.31
N MET A 56 8.91 -1.47 -20.05
CA MET A 56 9.72 -1.09 -18.88
C MET A 56 11.05 -1.83 -18.83
N GLN A 57 11.07 -3.11 -19.18
CA GLN A 57 12.28 -3.89 -19.25
C GLN A 57 13.25 -3.37 -20.31
N ASN A 58 12.73 -2.98 -21.48
CA ASN A 58 13.56 -2.49 -22.58
C ASN A 58 14.08 -1.06 -22.38
N GLU A 59 13.25 -0.15 -21.84
CA GLU A 59 13.63 1.27 -21.70
C GLU A 59 14.38 1.56 -20.39
N PHE A 60 14.10 0.80 -19.33
CA PHE A 60 14.63 1.07 -17.97
C PHE A 60 15.45 -0.08 -17.38
N GLU A 61 15.70 -1.15 -18.14
CA GLU A 61 16.43 -2.35 -17.66
C GLU A 61 15.79 -2.98 -16.41
N MET A 62 14.49 -2.77 -16.21
CA MET A 62 13.76 -3.30 -15.06
C MET A 62 13.46 -4.78 -15.25
N SER A 63 13.77 -5.59 -14.24
CA SER A 63 13.35 -6.98 -14.21
C SER A 63 11.89 -7.09 -13.79
N MET A 64 11.11 -7.88 -14.54
CA MET A 64 9.76 -8.25 -14.12
C MET A 64 9.90 -9.30 -13.01
N MET A 65 9.56 -8.93 -11.77
CA MET A 65 9.92 -9.76 -10.61
C MET A 65 8.91 -10.85 -10.25
N GLU A 66 7.72 -10.89 -10.87
CA GLU A 66 6.63 -11.90 -10.81
C GLU A 66 5.25 -11.22 -10.73
N GLU A 67 4.18 -12.02 -10.72
CA GLU A 67 2.82 -11.56 -10.42
C GLU A 67 2.76 -10.95 -9.01
N LEU A 68 2.16 -9.77 -8.88
CA LEU A 68 2.14 -9.01 -7.62
C LEU A 68 1.37 -9.77 -6.52
N THR A 69 2.09 -10.44 -5.63
CA THR A 69 1.50 -11.20 -4.51
C THR A 69 1.45 -10.41 -3.21
N PHE A 70 2.30 -9.40 -3.04
CA PHE A 70 2.34 -8.53 -1.86
C PHE A 70 2.71 -7.08 -2.22
N LEU A 71 2.00 -6.10 -1.65
CA LEU A 71 2.28 -4.67 -1.80
C LEU A 71 1.98 -3.92 -0.49
N LEU A 72 2.96 -3.20 0.08
CA LEU A 72 2.75 -2.36 1.28
C LEU A 72 2.06 -3.11 2.46
N GLY A 73 2.32 -4.41 2.61
CA GLY A 73 1.65 -5.26 3.61
C GLY A 73 0.29 -5.84 3.19
N LEU A 74 -0.22 -5.46 2.02
CA LEU A 74 -1.38 -6.06 1.38
C LEU A 74 -0.96 -7.31 0.61
N GLN A 75 -1.47 -8.47 0.99
CA GLN A 75 -1.44 -9.67 0.16
C GLN A 75 -2.48 -9.55 -0.95
N ILE A 76 -2.06 -9.76 -2.18
CA ILE A 76 -2.91 -9.73 -3.36
C ILE A 76 -2.90 -11.12 -3.98
N LYS A 77 -4.08 -11.65 -4.27
CA LYS A 77 -4.26 -12.90 -5.00
C LYS A 77 -5.14 -12.64 -6.20
N GLN A 78 -4.63 -12.90 -7.40
CA GLN A 78 -5.45 -12.86 -8.60
C GLN A 78 -6.30 -14.14 -8.65
N LEU A 79 -7.62 -13.95 -8.84
CA LEU A 79 -8.60 -15.01 -8.98
C LEU A 79 -9.23 -14.89 -10.37
N LYS A 80 -9.88 -15.97 -10.85
CA LYS A 80 -10.55 -15.96 -12.16
C LYS A 80 -11.61 -14.85 -12.31
N ASN A 81 -12.15 -14.36 -11.20
CA ASN A 81 -13.25 -13.38 -11.17
C ASN A 81 -12.84 -12.02 -10.58
N GLY A 82 -11.54 -11.75 -10.38
CA GLY A 82 -11.06 -10.48 -9.82
C GLY A 82 -9.84 -10.63 -8.91
N PHE A 83 -9.63 -9.68 -8.01
CA PHE A 83 -8.50 -9.69 -7.08
C PHE A 83 -9.01 -9.85 -5.64
N PHE A 84 -8.33 -10.70 -4.87
CA PHE A 84 -8.52 -10.81 -3.43
C PHE A 84 -7.38 -10.10 -2.72
N ILE A 85 -7.71 -9.08 -1.92
CA ILE A 85 -6.76 -8.29 -1.15
C ILE A 85 -6.94 -8.64 0.34
N SER A 86 -5.86 -8.95 1.04
CA SER A 86 -5.86 -9.30 2.46
C SER A 86 -4.66 -8.71 3.18
N GLN A 87 -4.85 -8.15 4.37
CA GLN A 87 -3.75 -7.72 5.25
C GLN A 87 -3.42 -8.77 6.33
N SER A 88 -4.01 -9.97 6.28
CA SER A 88 -3.92 -10.93 7.38
C SER A 88 -2.48 -11.29 7.76
N LYS A 89 -1.59 -11.43 6.77
CA LYS A 89 -0.16 -11.68 7.01
C LYS A 89 0.49 -10.52 7.75
N TYR A 90 0.28 -9.30 7.28
CA TYR A 90 0.81 -8.08 7.89
C TYR A 90 0.27 -7.88 9.32
N CYS A 91 -1.04 -8.05 9.53
CA CYS A 91 -1.64 -7.99 10.87
C CYS A 91 -1.01 -9.04 11.80
N ASN A 92 -0.82 -10.27 11.33
CA ASN A 92 -0.19 -11.32 12.14
C ASN A 92 1.28 -11.01 12.47
N GLU A 93 2.05 -10.48 11.52
CA GLU A 93 3.42 -10.04 11.77
C GLU A 93 3.48 -8.86 12.76
N LEU A 94 2.50 -7.95 12.69
CA LEU A 94 2.36 -6.86 13.64
C LEU A 94 2.05 -7.38 15.04
N LEU A 95 1.07 -8.28 15.18
CA LEU A 95 0.74 -8.92 16.45
C LEU A 95 1.96 -9.62 17.07
N LYS A 96 2.75 -10.33 16.24
CA LYS A 96 4.00 -10.96 16.67
C LYS A 96 5.06 -9.97 17.12
N LYS A 97 5.26 -8.89 16.36
CA LYS A 97 6.25 -7.85 16.65
C LYS A 97 6.02 -7.20 18.02
N PHE A 98 4.76 -7.05 18.42
CA PHE A 98 4.39 -6.48 19.71
C PHE A 98 4.15 -7.55 20.80
N GLY A 99 4.34 -8.83 20.48
CA GLY A 99 4.13 -9.95 21.40
C GLY A 99 2.68 -10.12 21.83
N ILE A 100 1.72 -9.65 21.02
CA ILE A 100 0.29 -9.62 21.34
C ILE A 100 -0.54 -10.72 20.65
N GLU A 101 0.12 -11.66 19.98
CA GLU A 101 -0.50 -12.79 19.27
C GLU A 101 -1.37 -13.72 20.14
N SER A 102 -1.11 -13.77 21.44
CA SER A 102 -1.80 -14.63 22.41
C SER A 102 -2.83 -13.89 23.26
N PHE A 103 -3.04 -12.60 23.02
CA PHE A 103 -4.01 -11.80 23.75
C PHE A 103 -5.42 -12.17 23.29
N LYS A 104 -6.33 -12.31 24.26
CA LYS A 104 -7.73 -12.63 23.99
C LYS A 104 -8.38 -11.44 23.29
N GLU A 105 -9.09 -11.69 22.19
CA GLU A 105 -9.90 -10.67 21.54
C GLU A 105 -10.87 -10.05 22.55
N VAL A 106 -10.82 -8.74 22.69
CA VAL A 106 -11.76 -7.99 23.53
C VAL A 106 -12.68 -7.22 22.60
N VAL A 107 -13.99 -7.48 22.69
CA VAL A 107 -15.05 -6.78 21.91
C VAL A 107 -15.31 -5.38 22.49
N THR A 108 -14.29 -4.72 23.04
CA THR A 108 -14.39 -3.32 23.43
C THR A 108 -14.30 -2.50 22.16
N SER A 109 -15.47 -2.20 21.58
CA SER A 109 -15.62 -1.05 20.70
C SER A 109 -15.05 0.17 21.41
N ILE A 110 -14.13 0.89 20.76
CA ILE A 110 -13.74 2.21 21.19
C ILE A 110 -15.01 3.07 21.14
N LEU A 111 -15.55 3.42 22.31
CA LEU A 111 -16.65 4.37 22.40
C LEU A 111 -16.18 5.70 21.78
N THR A 112 -16.87 6.15 20.74
CA THR A 112 -16.55 7.38 20.00
C THR A 112 -16.73 8.65 20.84
N SER A 113 -17.37 8.55 22.01
CA SER A 113 -17.71 9.67 22.90
C SER A 113 -16.91 9.72 24.21
N CYS A 114 -15.80 8.97 24.33
CA CYS A 114 -14.96 9.07 25.52
C CYS A 114 -14.21 10.42 25.56
N SER A 115 -14.62 11.31 26.48
CA SER A 115 -13.77 12.44 26.89
C SER A 115 -12.60 11.89 27.69
N LEU A 116 -11.43 11.85 27.06
CA LEU A 116 -10.18 11.45 27.72
C LEU A 116 -9.75 12.60 28.64
N ASN A 117 -9.81 12.37 29.95
CA ASN A 117 -9.25 13.29 30.94
C ASN A 117 -7.83 12.86 31.29
N LEU A 118 -6.97 13.83 31.62
CA LEU A 118 -5.64 13.58 32.15
C LEU A 118 -5.77 12.87 33.50
N ASP A 119 -5.24 11.66 33.61
CA ASP A 119 -5.09 10.98 34.90
C ASP A 119 -3.80 11.47 35.56
N GLU A 120 -3.92 12.47 36.44
CA GLU A 120 -2.79 13.04 37.19
C GLU A 120 -2.11 12.03 38.14
N LYS A 121 -2.76 10.91 38.44
CA LYS A 121 -2.21 9.82 39.27
C LYS A 121 -1.79 8.60 38.44
N GLY A 122 -1.97 8.65 37.13
CA GLY A 122 -1.68 7.56 36.22
C GLY A 122 -0.18 7.34 36.08
N THR A 123 0.22 6.08 35.89
CA THR A 123 1.60 5.73 35.57
C THR A 123 1.98 6.38 34.25
N ILE A 124 3.14 7.03 34.17
CA ILE A 124 3.64 7.62 32.90
C ILE A 124 3.82 6.48 31.90
N ILE A 125 2.94 6.43 30.89
CA ILE A 125 3.03 5.45 29.81
C ILE A 125 3.96 6.03 28.76
N ASP A 126 4.96 5.24 28.39
CA ASP A 126 5.83 5.57 27.26
C ASP A 126 5.06 5.53 25.95
N ALA A 127 4.67 6.71 25.46
CA ALA A 127 3.91 6.87 24.22
C ALA A 127 4.65 6.30 23.00
N SER A 128 5.98 6.16 23.04
CA SER A 128 6.75 5.58 21.93
C SER A 128 6.39 4.11 21.67
N LYS A 129 5.99 3.37 22.71
CA LYS A 129 5.57 1.95 22.61
C LYS A 129 4.29 1.78 21.80
N TYR A 130 3.37 2.74 21.86
CA TYR A 130 2.05 2.67 21.23
C TYR A 130 1.96 3.48 19.94
N ARG A 131 2.81 4.50 19.76
CA ARG A 131 2.91 5.23 18.49
C ARG A 131 3.25 4.30 17.33
N GLY A 132 4.07 3.28 17.53
CA GLY A 132 4.35 2.27 16.49
C GLY A 132 3.13 1.44 16.05
N ILE A 133 2.06 1.40 16.86
CA ILE A 133 0.81 0.68 16.58
C ILE A 133 -0.18 1.62 15.86
N ILE A 134 -0.32 2.87 16.33
CA ILE A 134 -1.29 3.86 15.82
C ILE A 134 -0.80 4.53 14.53
N VAL A 135 0.50 4.83 14.41
CA VAL A 135 1.11 5.48 13.24
C VAL A 135 1.19 4.53 12.03
N MET A 136 0.71 3.29 12.11
CA MET A 136 0.59 2.42 10.93
C MET A 136 -0.77 2.52 10.22
N GLU A 137 -1.77 3.22 10.78
CA GLU A 137 -3.02 3.57 10.07
C GLU A 137 -2.88 4.87 9.28
N SER A 138 -1.85 5.67 9.55
CA SER A 138 -1.42 6.80 8.74
C SER A 138 0.03 6.59 8.36
N LEU A 139 0.25 6.12 7.14
CA LEU A 139 1.57 5.86 6.54
C LEU A 139 2.66 6.81 7.09
N PRO A 140 3.87 6.29 7.36
CA PRO A 140 4.95 7.10 7.92
C PRO A 140 5.16 8.39 7.11
N PRO A 141 5.55 9.53 7.72
CA PRO A 141 5.76 10.80 7.00
C PRO A 141 6.76 10.70 5.84
N TRP A 142 7.70 9.74 5.88
CA TRP A 142 8.62 9.46 4.78
C TRP A 142 7.95 8.80 3.57
N LEU A 143 6.77 8.19 3.73
CA LEU A 143 5.93 7.66 2.67
C LEU A 143 5.04 8.73 2.00
N MET A 144 4.94 9.95 2.55
CA MET A 144 4.26 11.09 1.91
C MET A 144 5.17 11.88 0.93
N MET A 145 6.44 11.50 0.78
CA MET A 145 7.40 12.15 -0.12
C MET A 145 7.79 11.31 -1.33
N VAL A 146 7.05 10.25 -1.61
CA VAL A 146 7.05 9.67 -2.96
C VAL A 146 5.78 10.21 -3.62
#